data_AF-A0A257KGP5-F1
#
_entry.id   AF-A0A257KGP5-F1
#
_cell.length_a   1.000
_cell.length_b   1.000
_cell.length_c   1.000
_cell.angle_alpha   90.00
_cell.angle_beta   90.00
_cell.angle_gamma   90.00
#
_symmetry.space_group_name_H-M   'P 1'
#
loop_
_entity.id
_entity.type
_entity.pdbx_description
1 polymer ?
#
loop_
_entity_poly.entity_id
_entity_poly.type
_entity_poly.pdbx_seq_one_letter_code
_entity_poly.pdbx_strand_id
1 'polypeptide(L)'
;MRFAPTSLIVLTLTATLLGACARRTDVPMSSLGDDDDAICRANGVAVGSPQYSACRKDRDVQRSNAIARADRKQRDLGEYMLNNPGRP
;
A
#
# COMPACT_ATOMS: atom_id res chain seq x y z
N MET A 1 -30.35 6.44 -30.15
CA MET A 1 -28.96 6.47 -30.64
C MET A 1 -28.49 5.03 -30.84
N ARG A 2 -28.16 4.63 -32.07
CA ARG A 2 -27.61 3.30 -32.36
C ARG A 2 -26.10 3.45 -32.52
N PHE A 3 -25.33 2.97 -31.56
CA PHE A 3 -23.87 2.99 -31.65
C PHE A 3 -23.42 1.81 -32.52
N ALA A 4 -22.56 2.08 -33.51
CA ALA A 4 -21.97 1.02 -34.31
C ALA A 4 -21.10 0.11 -33.42
N PRO A 5 -21.02 -1.19 -33.70
CA PRO A 5 -20.24 -2.14 -32.90
C PRO A 5 -18.75 -1.72 -32.81
N THR A 6 -18.22 -1.12 -33.87
CA THR A 6 -16.87 -0.53 -33.89
C THR A 6 -16.71 0.63 -32.90
N SER A 7 -17.72 1.47 -32.73
CA SER A 7 -17.68 2.58 -31.75
C SER A 7 -17.66 2.08 -30.31
N LEU A 8 -18.32 0.95 -30.02
CA LEU A 8 -18.30 0.33 -28.70
C LEU A 8 -16.94 -0.30 -28.37
N ILE A 9 -16.29 -0.93 -29.36
CA ILE A 9 -14.93 -1.48 -29.20
C ILE A 9 -13.93 -0.36 -28.93
N VAL A 10 -13.99 0.74 -29.70
CA VAL A 10 -13.09 1.87 -29.48
C VAL A 10 -13.30 2.49 -28.10
N LEU A 11 -14.55 2.64 -27.65
CA LEU A 11 -14.86 3.20 -26.33
C LEU A 11 -14.36 2.32 -25.17
N THR A 12 -14.47 1.00 -25.31
CA THR A 12 -13.98 0.08 -24.27
C THR A 12 -12.46 0.05 -24.20
N LEU A 13 -11.77 0.05 -25.34
CA LEU A 13 -10.31 0.15 -25.36
C LEU A 13 -9.81 1.46 -24.75
N THR A 14 -10.40 2.60 -25.11
CA THR A 14 -9.98 3.89 -24.54
C THR A 14 -10.24 3.95 -23.04
N ALA A 15 -11.39 3.45 -22.56
CA ALA A 15 -11.68 3.38 -21.13
C ALA A 15 -10.67 2.52 -20.35
N THR A 16 -10.24 1.39 -20.89
CA THR A 16 -9.26 0.51 -20.23
C THR A 16 -7.86 1.12 -20.17
N LEU A 17 -7.40 1.77 -21.26
CA LEU A 17 -6.10 2.45 -21.31
C LEU A 17 -6.07 3.65 -20.36
N LEU A 18 -7.13 4.46 -20.32
CA LEU A 18 -7.22 5.59 -19.38
C LEU A 18 -7.33 5.12 -17.91
N GLY A 19 -8.08 4.04 -17.67
CA GLY A 19 -8.20 3.44 -16.33
C GLY A 19 -6.88 2.88 -15.80
N ALA A 20 -6.03 2.33 -16.67
CA ALA A 20 -4.71 1.83 -16.28
C ALA A 20 -3.75 2.97 -15.86
N CYS A 21 -3.82 4.13 -16.52
CA CYS A 21 -3.03 5.31 -16.15
C CYS A 21 -3.48 5.94 -14.82
N ALA A 22 -4.78 5.94 -14.53
CA ALA A 22 -5.32 6.49 -13.28
C ALA A 22 -4.90 5.68 -12.04
N ARG A 23 -4.70 4.36 -12.19
CA ARG A 23 -4.30 3.45 -11.09
C ARG A 23 -2.85 3.62 -10.63
N ARG A 24 -2.01 4.34 -11.39
CA ARG A 24 -0.58 4.49 -11.04
C ARG A 24 -0.35 5.45 -9.87
N THR A 25 -1.31 6.34 -9.62
CA THR A 25 -1.30 7.27 -8.47
C THR A 25 -2.11 6.78 -7.29
N ASP A 26 -2.82 5.65 -7.43
CA ASP A 26 -3.36 4.92 -6.29
C ASP A 26 -2.18 4.29 -5.55
N VAL A 27 -1.54 5.08 -4.70
CA VAL A 27 -0.89 4.52 -3.51
C VAL A 27 -2.01 3.70 -2.86
N PRO A 28 -1.87 2.38 -2.69
CA PRO A 28 -2.93 1.59 -2.07
C PRO A 28 -3.32 2.32 -0.78
N MET A 29 -4.59 2.65 -0.57
CA MET A 29 -4.99 3.34 0.66
C MET A 29 -4.65 2.51 1.92
N SER A 30 -4.41 1.20 1.75
CA SER A 30 -3.78 0.32 2.74
C SER A 30 -2.32 0.65 3.09
N SER A 31 -1.65 1.50 2.31
CA SER A 31 -0.27 1.95 2.46
C SER A 31 -0.13 3.27 3.24
N LEU A 32 -1.23 3.98 3.52
CA LEU A 32 -1.19 5.19 4.36
C LEU A 32 -1.21 4.89 5.87
N GLY A 33 -1.07 3.61 6.23
CA GLY A 33 -1.13 3.14 7.59
C GLY A 33 -2.57 2.87 7.97
N ASP A 34 -2.89 1.61 8.22
CA ASP A 34 -4.12 1.29 8.94
C ASP A 34 -4.22 2.20 10.15
N ASP A 35 -5.36 2.86 10.31
CA ASP A 35 -5.62 3.72 11.44
C ASP A 35 -5.54 2.85 12.72
N ASP A 36 -4.43 2.98 13.45
CA ASP A 36 -4.18 2.18 14.65
C ASP A 36 -5.28 2.42 15.71
N ASP A 37 -5.97 3.58 15.66
CA ASP A 37 -7.17 3.80 16.48
C ASP A 37 -8.33 2.91 16.02
N ALA A 38 -8.64 2.88 14.72
CA ALA A 38 -9.66 1.98 14.17
C ALA A 38 -9.37 0.51 14.50
N ILE A 39 -8.11 0.06 14.41
CA ILE A 39 -7.72 -1.31 14.79
C ILE A 39 -7.94 -1.56 16.28
N CYS A 40 -7.48 -0.66 17.15
CA CYS A 40 -7.65 -0.84 18.59
C CYS A 40 -9.12 -0.81 19.01
N ARG A 41 -9.94 0.06 18.39
CA ARG A 41 -11.39 0.08 18.61
C ARG A 41 -12.08 -1.18 18.08
N ALA A 42 -11.68 -1.70 16.91
CA ALA A 42 -12.22 -2.93 16.34
C ALA A 42 -11.95 -4.16 17.23
N ASN A 43 -10.85 -4.15 17.99
CA ASN A 43 -10.53 -5.17 18.99
C ASN A 43 -11.27 -5.00 20.33
N GLY A 44 -12.29 -4.13 20.38
CA GLY A 44 -13.10 -3.91 21.58
C GLY A 44 -12.39 -3.13 22.68
N VAL A 45 -11.27 -2.48 22.37
CA VAL A 45 -10.47 -1.77 23.38
C VAL A 45 -11.01 -0.35 23.56
N ALA A 46 -11.46 -0.04 24.78
CA ALA A 46 -12.09 1.25 25.10
C ALA A 46 -11.08 2.41 25.05
N VAL A 47 -11.41 3.47 24.30
CA VAL A 47 -10.56 4.67 24.20
C VAL A 47 -10.30 5.27 25.59
N GLY A 48 -9.05 5.63 25.86
CA GLY A 48 -8.61 6.17 27.15
C GLY A 48 -8.32 5.11 28.23
N SER A 49 -8.59 3.83 27.97
CA SER A 49 -8.18 2.75 28.86
C SER A 49 -6.66 2.46 28.77
N PRO A 50 -6.05 1.89 29.82
CA PRO A 50 -4.68 1.40 29.74
C PRO A 50 -4.46 0.41 28.58
N GLN A 51 -5.44 -0.46 28.33
CA GLN A 51 -5.40 -1.43 27.24
C GLN A 51 -5.35 -0.76 25.87
N TYR A 52 -6.05 0.37 25.71
CA TYR A 52 -6.03 1.13 24.45
C TYR A 52 -4.66 1.75 24.19
N SER A 53 -4.04 2.31 25.24
CA SER A 53 -2.67 2.83 25.14
C SER A 53 -1.65 1.74 24.80
N ALA A 54 -1.81 0.53 25.37
CA ALA A 54 -0.97 -0.61 25.08
C ALA A 54 -1.14 -1.08 23.62
N CYS A 55 -2.38 -1.23 23.15
CA CYS A 55 -2.68 -1.60 21.76
C CYS A 55 -2.03 -0.64 20.76
N ARG A 56 -2.19 0.67 20.99
CA ARG A 56 -1.57 1.70 20.14
C ARG A 56 -0.05 1.61 20.13
N LYS A 57 0.56 1.35 21.29
CA LYS A 57 2.02 1.17 21.41
C LYS A 57 2.52 -0.08 20.69
N ASP A 58 1.83 -1.21 20.82
CA ASP A 58 2.19 -2.45 20.13
C ASP A 58 2.09 -2.31 18.61
N ARG A 59 1.08 -1.55 18.14
CA ARG A 59 0.94 -1.19 16.72
C ARG A 59 2.08 -0.31 16.22
N ASP A 60 2.49 0.69 17.00
CA ASP A 60 3.64 1.53 16.69
C ASP A 60 4.94 0.71 16.58
N VAL A 61 5.16 -0.22 17.52
CA VAL A 61 6.30 -1.15 17.48
C VAL A 61 6.26 -2.04 16.23
N GLN A 62 5.09 -2.57 15.87
CA GLN A 62 4.93 -3.39 14.66
C GLN A 62 5.28 -2.60 13.39
N ARG A 63 4.81 -1.35 13.31
CA ARG A 63 5.11 -0.43 12.20
C ARG A 63 6.61 -0.14 12.11
N SER A 64 7.24 0.24 13.22
CA SER A 64 8.68 0.48 13.29
C SER A 64 9.49 -0.75 12.85
N ASN A 65 9.10 -1.94 13.31
CA ASN A 65 9.73 -3.19 12.88
C ASN A 65 9.55 -3.47 11.38
N ALA A 66 8.39 -3.15 10.80
CA ALA A 66 8.15 -3.31 9.36
C ALA A 66 9.04 -2.37 8.54
N ILE A 67 9.15 -1.10 8.94
CA ILE A 67 10.06 -0.11 8.31
C ILE A 67 11.50 -0.61 8.40
N ALA A 68 11.95 -1.03 9.58
CA ALA A 68 13.32 -1.52 9.76
C ALA A 68 13.63 -2.76 8.89
N ARG A 69 12.65 -3.63 8.64
CA ARG A 69 12.81 -4.76 7.70
C ARG A 69 12.92 -4.27 6.26
N ALA A 70 12.08 -3.33 5.84
CA ALA A 70 12.13 -2.74 4.51
C ALA A 70 13.48 -2.06 4.25
N ASP A 71 13.96 -1.26 5.20
CA ASP A 71 15.26 -0.59 5.12
C ASP A 71 16.42 -1.57 4.96
N ARG A 72 16.43 -2.66 5.73
CA ARG A 72 17.44 -3.72 5.58
C ARG A 72 17.40 -4.31 4.18
N LYS A 73 16.20 -4.60 3.65
CA LYS A 73 16.06 -5.14 2.29
C LYS A 73 16.54 -4.18 1.20
N GLN A 74 16.35 -2.87 1.38
CA GLN A 74 16.89 -1.87 0.45
C GLN A 74 18.42 -1.86 0.46
N ARG A 75 19.03 -1.95 1.65
CA ARG A 75 20.50 -2.03 1.77
C ARG A 75 21.06 -3.32 1.19
N ASP A 76 20.43 -4.46 1.50
CA ASP A 76 20.82 -5.77 0.96
C ASP A 76 20.79 -5.76 -0.57
N LEU A 77 19.75 -5.14 -1.17
CA LEU A 77 19.64 -4.99 -2.63
C LEU A 77 20.73 -4.08 -3.19
N GLY A 78 20.99 -2.94 -2.55
CA GLY A 78 22.06 -2.02 -2.95
C GLY A 78 23.44 -2.71 -2.93
N GLU A 79 23.72 -3.48 -1.88
CA GLU A 79 24.96 -4.26 -1.76
C GLU A 79 25.05 -5.34 -2.84
N TYR A 80 23.95 -6.04 -3.12
CA TYR A 80 23.90 -7.02 -4.21
C TYR A 80 24.21 -6.36 -5.56
N MET A 81 23.59 -5.22 -5.88
CA MET A 81 23.82 -4.51 -7.15
C MET A 81 25.27 -4.04 -7.28
N LEU A 82 25.88 -3.56 -6.19
CA LEU A 82 27.28 -3.14 -6.19
C LEU A 82 28.23 -4.32 -6.50
N ASN A 83 27.92 -5.51 -5.96
CA ASN A 83 28.70 -6.72 -6.19
C ASN A 83 28.32 -7.46 -7.48
N ASN A 84 27.21 -7.09 -8.13
CA ASN A 84 26.73 -7.70 -9.36
C ASN A 84 26.38 -6.64 -10.44
N PRO A 85 27.32 -5.77 -10.85
CA PRO A 85 27.04 -4.61 -11.71
C PRO A 85 26.58 -4.95 -13.14
N GLY A 86 26.81 -6.18 -13.61
CA GLY A 86 26.37 -6.67 -14.92
C GLY A 86 25.03 -7.41 -14.91
N ARG A 87 24.35 -7.48 -13.76
CA ARG A 87 23.04 -8.12 -13.62
C ARG A 87 22.00 -7.06 -13.24
N PRO A 88 20.80 -7.08 -13.83
CA PRO A 88 19.67 -6.36 -13.26
C PRO A 88 19.28 -6.93 -11.89
#